data_AF-A0A4Q3CAZ1-F1
#
_entry.id   AF-A0A4Q3CAZ1-F1
#
_cell.length_a   1.000
_cell.length_b   1.000
_cell.length_c   1.000
_cell.angle_alpha   90.00
_cell.angle_beta   90.00
_cell.angle_gamma   90.00
#
_symmetry.space_group_name_H-M   'P 1'
#
loop_
_entity.id
_entity.type
_entity.pdbx_description
1 polymer ?
#
loop_
_entity_poly.entity_id
_entity_poly.type
_entity_poly.pdbx_seq_one_letter_code
_entity_poly.pdbx_strand_id
1 'polypeptide(L)'
;MSDGGGTGFDDRIEPGRRTIRIEHDKSHSLAERLSGRFHALAWRTPVHGLRLRGRHPLKLYEVPPDPIEGMVRLGGAMLDGEILWQGESVAIESFDFRPREISPAFNDHLQSFAWLRDLSAGGPRQRVAPIAELLTRRWIDAFGKHVHEAAWRPDLWGRRILFWGCHAPLIMSSGDLRTAVLNAINRG
;
A
#
# COMPACT_ATOMS: atom_id res chain seq x y z
N MET A 1 -25.06 49.91 -33.20
CA MET A 1 -23.74 49.45 -32.73
C MET A 1 -23.97 48.13 -32.02
N SER A 2 -23.25 47.11 -32.48
CA SER A 2 -23.59 45.70 -32.34
C SER A 2 -23.34 45.14 -30.95
N ASP A 3 -24.29 44.33 -30.49
CA ASP A 3 -24.13 43.32 -29.44
C ASP A 3 -24.15 41.92 -30.07
N GLY A 4 -23.47 40.97 -29.43
CA GLY A 4 -23.48 39.53 -29.76
C GLY A 4 -22.08 39.00 -30.07
N GLY A 5 -21.60 37.89 -29.51
CA GLY A 5 -22.19 36.84 -28.69
C GLY A 5 -21.11 35.78 -28.50
N GLY A 6 -21.10 35.12 -27.34
CA GLY A 6 -19.96 34.33 -26.87
C GLY A 6 -19.81 32.88 -27.36
N THR A 7 -18.68 32.32 -26.91
CA THR A 7 -18.37 30.94 -26.50
C THR A 7 -18.45 29.79 -27.52
N GLY A 8 -17.34 29.05 -27.63
CA GLY A 8 -17.30 27.68 -28.15
C GLY A 8 -15.92 27.06 -27.98
N PHE A 9 -15.75 26.24 -26.94
CA PHE A 9 -14.64 25.30 -26.82
C PHE A 9 -14.70 24.30 -27.99
N ASP A 10 -13.59 24.11 -28.70
CA ASP A 10 -13.38 22.93 -29.57
C ASP A 10 -12.00 22.33 -29.29
N ASP A 11 -11.88 21.69 -28.12
CA ASP A 11 -10.74 20.83 -27.75
C ASP A 11 -11.08 19.38 -28.14
N ARG A 12 -11.30 19.15 -29.43
CA ARG A 12 -11.50 17.80 -29.98
C ARG A 12 -10.13 17.19 -30.28
N ILE A 13 -9.68 16.31 -29.40
CA ILE A 13 -8.52 15.44 -29.66
C ILE A 13 -8.93 14.43 -30.74
N GLU A 14 -8.42 14.58 -31.96
CA GLU A 14 -8.59 13.60 -33.04
C GLU A 14 -7.82 12.30 -32.71
N PRO A 15 -8.51 11.15 -32.57
CA PRO A 15 -7.86 9.86 -32.35
C PRO A 15 -7.41 9.29 -33.70
N GLY A 16 -6.12 9.00 -33.85
CA GLY A 16 -5.65 8.15 -34.97
C GLY A 16 -4.31 8.47 -35.62
N ARG A 17 -3.57 9.51 -35.20
CA ARG A 17 -2.34 9.92 -35.92
C ARG A 17 -1.01 9.72 -35.20
N ARG A 18 -1.01 9.13 -34.00
CA ARG A 18 0.23 8.73 -33.31
C ARG A 18 0.21 7.24 -33.02
N THR A 19 0.68 6.45 -33.96
CA THR A 19 1.15 5.08 -33.70
C THR A 19 2.36 5.17 -32.77
N ILE A 20 2.12 4.92 -31.48
CA ILE A 20 3.18 4.65 -30.52
C ILE A 20 3.81 3.32 -30.93
N ARG A 21 5.04 3.36 -31.45
CA ARG A 21 5.82 2.16 -31.70
C ARG A 21 6.19 1.56 -30.35
N ILE A 22 5.41 0.56 -29.91
CA ILE A 22 5.76 -0.29 -28.79
C ILE A 22 6.89 -1.19 -29.28
N GLU A 23 8.12 -0.84 -28.91
CA GLU A 23 9.30 -1.66 -29.16
C GLU A 23 9.18 -2.92 -28.27
N HIS A 24 8.74 -4.02 -28.90
CA HIS A 24 8.69 -5.33 -28.27
C HIS A 24 10.10 -5.94 -28.23
N ASP A 25 10.42 -6.56 -27.10
CA ASP A 25 11.58 -7.41 -26.82
C ASP A 25 12.98 -6.77 -26.89
N LYS A 26 13.36 -6.10 -25.80
CA LYS A 26 14.76 -6.13 -25.35
C LYS A 26 14.88 -7.21 -24.28
N SER A 27 15.38 -8.37 -24.70
CA SER A 27 15.94 -9.39 -23.83
C SER A 27 16.85 -8.74 -22.78
N HIS A 28 16.44 -8.82 -21.51
CA HIS A 28 17.10 -8.17 -20.38
C HIS A 28 18.62 -8.36 -20.41
N SER A 29 19.34 -7.26 -20.54
CA SER A 29 20.80 -7.23 -20.62
C SER A 29 21.40 -7.83 -19.34
N LEU A 30 22.51 -8.58 -19.47
CA LEU A 30 23.31 -9.06 -18.35
C LEU A 30 23.69 -7.94 -17.38
N ALA A 31 23.84 -6.70 -17.88
CA ALA A 31 24.08 -5.51 -17.07
C ALA A 31 22.87 -5.13 -16.20
N GLU A 32 21.65 -5.39 -16.66
CA GLU A 32 20.41 -5.13 -15.93
C GLU A 32 20.21 -6.17 -14.82
N ARG A 33 20.59 -7.43 -15.07
CA ARG A 33 20.65 -8.48 -14.03
C ARG A 33 21.75 -8.20 -13.00
N LEU A 34 22.89 -7.62 -13.41
CA LEU A 34 23.93 -7.16 -12.50
C LEU A 34 23.45 -5.98 -11.65
N SER A 35 22.80 -4.99 -12.28
CA SER A 35 22.19 -3.82 -11.65
C SER A 35 21.21 -4.22 -10.56
N GLY A 36 20.31 -5.18 -10.82
CA GLY A 36 19.38 -5.70 -9.82
C GLY A 36 20.08 -6.26 -8.58
N ARG A 37 21.20 -6.97 -8.75
CA ARG A 37 22.00 -7.50 -7.63
C ARG A 37 22.74 -6.41 -6.86
N PHE A 38 23.22 -5.36 -7.54
CA PHE A 38 23.81 -4.19 -6.89
C PHE A 38 22.78 -3.35 -6.15
N HIS A 39 21.55 -3.23 -6.67
CA HIS A 39 20.44 -2.63 -5.95
C HIS A 39 20.15 -3.42 -4.66
N ALA A 40 19.97 -4.74 -4.76
CA ALA A 40 19.77 -5.60 -3.59
C ALA A 40 20.92 -5.48 -2.56
N LEU A 41 22.16 -5.29 -3.01
CA LEU A 41 23.31 -5.03 -2.14
C LEU A 41 23.25 -3.65 -1.49
N ALA A 42 22.90 -2.60 -2.23
CA ALA A 42 22.82 -1.24 -1.74
C ALA A 42 21.76 -1.10 -0.63
N TRP A 43 20.60 -1.75 -0.79
CA TRP A 43 19.53 -1.80 0.22
C TRP A 43 19.89 -2.66 1.45
N ARG A 44 20.88 -3.57 1.35
CA ARG A 44 21.38 -4.40 2.46
C ARG A 44 22.49 -3.76 3.29
N THR A 45 23.02 -2.59 2.91
CA THR A 45 24.09 -1.92 3.66
C THR A 45 23.56 -0.92 4.70
N PRO A 46 24.27 -0.70 5.82
CA PRO A 46 23.90 0.29 6.85
C PRO A 46 23.89 1.74 6.33
N VAL A 47 24.36 1.98 5.10
CA VAL A 47 24.35 3.28 4.41
C VAL A 47 22.92 3.71 4.03
N HIS A 48 22.03 2.77 3.70
CA HIS A 48 20.63 3.10 3.41
C HIS A 48 19.95 3.71 4.65
N GLY A 49 20.20 3.15 5.83
CA GLY A 49 19.69 3.69 7.10
C GLY A 49 20.27 5.05 7.49
N LEU A 50 21.43 5.44 6.95
CA LEU A 50 22.03 6.78 7.15
C LEU A 50 21.38 7.84 6.26
N ARG A 51 20.92 7.49 5.05
CA ARG A 51 20.20 8.40 4.14
C ARG A 51 18.81 8.80 4.63
N LEU A 52 18.23 8.02 5.54
CA LEU A 52 16.90 8.23 6.11
C LEU A 52 16.95 8.84 7.53
N ARG A 53 18.11 9.35 7.96
CA ARG A 53 18.24 10.06 9.24
C ARG A 53 17.81 11.51 9.09
N GLY A 54 16.58 11.81 9.50
CA GLY A 54 16.04 13.17 9.59
C GLY A 54 14.99 13.29 10.70
N ARG A 55 14.63 14.53 11.09
CA ARG A 55 13.46 14.77 11.95
C ARG A 55 12.22 14.71 11.07
N HIS A 56 11.43 13.66 11.20
CA HIS A 56 10.16 13.51 10.50
C HIS A 56 9.00 13.88 11.43
N PRO A 57 7.97 14.59 10.94
CA PRO A 57 6.82 14.94 11.77
C PRO A 57 6.09 13.66 12.20
N LEU A 58 5.99 13.45 13.52
CA LEU A 58 5.23 12.34 14.10
C LEU A 58 3.72 12.66 14.22
N LYS A 59 3.27 13.75 13.61
CA LYS A 59 1.88 14.24 13.67
C LYS A 59 1.29 14.23 12.27
N LEU A 60 0.19 13.52 12.11
CA LEU A 60 -0.64 13.54 10.91
C LEU A 60 -1.68 14.65 11.07
N TYR A 61 -1.63 15.66 10.21
CA TYR A 61 -2.54 16.83 10.27
C TYR A 61 -3.91 16.53 9.67
N GLU A 62 -3.95 15.74 8.60
CA GLU A 62 -5.17 15.42 7.86
C GLU A 62 -5.06 14.01 7.26
N VAL A 63 -6.21 13.38 7.06
CA VAL A 63 -6.36 12.04 6.47
C VAL A 63 -7.08 12.19 5.14
N PRO A 64 -6.45 11.88 4.00
CA PRO A 64 -7.13 11.96 2.72
C PRO A 64 -8.24 10.89 2.65
N PRO A 65 -9.41 11.18 2.08
CA PRO A 65 -10.42 10.15 1.84
C PRO A 65 -9.94 9.15 0.78
N ASP A 66 -10.31 7.87 0.92
CA ASP A 66 -10.16 6.89 -0.17
C ASP A 66 -11.30 7.11 -1.18
N PRO A 67 -11.00 7.35 -2.48
CA PRO A 67 -12.04 7.55 -3.48
C PRO A 67 -12.84 6.28 -3.81
N ILE A 68 -12.37 5.10 -3.40
CA ILE A 68 -13.01 3.82 -3.70
C ILE A 68 -13.64 3.26 -2.43
N GLU A 69 -14.93 2.93 -2.52
CA GLU A 69 -15.64 2.26 -1.43
C GLU A 69 -15.16 0.81 -1.24
N GLY A 70 -15.07 0.39 0.02
CA GLY A 70 -14.76 -0.99 0.38
C GLY A 70 -15.97 -1.91 0.27
N MET A 71 -15.69 -3.21 0.13
CA MET A 71 -16.72 -4.23 0.11
C MET A 71 -17.14 -4.60 1.53
N VAL A 72 -18.35 -4.18 1.93
CA VAL A 72 -18.93 -4.47 3.26
C VAL A 72 -18.89 -5.97 3.60
N ARG A 73 -19.13 -6.85 2.62
CA ARG A 73 -19.07 -8.31 2.81
C ARG A 73 -17.68 -8.80 3.24
N LEU A 74 -16.62 -8.26 2.63
CA LEU A 74 -15.25 -8.64 2.97
C LEU A 74 -14.86 -8.08 4.35
N GLY A 75 -15.26 -6.85 4.66
CA GLY A 75 -15.09 -6.28 6.01
C GLY A 75 -15.87 -7.05 7.08
N GLY A 76 -17.06 -7.55 6.75
CA GLY A 76 -17.85 -8.44 7.60
C GLY A 76 -17.12 -9.74 7.91
N ALA A 77 -16.56 -10.41 6.90
CA ALA A 77 -15.77 -11.63 7.11
C ALA A 77 -14.57 -11.39 8.04
N MET A 78 -13.94 -10.22 7.97
CA MET A 78 -12.86 -9.85 8.88
C MET A 78 -13.33 -9.71 10.33
N LEU A 79 -14.54 -9.18 10.55
CA LEU A 79 -15.17 -9.15 11.88
C LEU A 79 -15.45 -10.58 12.39
N ASP A 80 -15.72 -11.51 11.49
CA ASP A 80 -15.90 -12.94 11.79
C ASP A 80 -14.57 -13.70 11.95
N GLY A 81 -13.43 -13.01 11.82
CA GLY A 81 -12.10 -13.58 12.08
C GLY A 81 -11.37 -14.11 10.85
N GLU A 82 -11.86 -13.86 9.63
CA GLU A 82 -11.23 -14.31 8.39
C GLU A 82 -10.95 -13.16 7.41
N ILE A 83 -9.80 -13.19 6.75
CA ILE A 83 -9.52 -12.32 5.61
C ILE A 83 -9.83 -13.09 4.35
N LEU A 84 -10.84 -12.64 3.59
CA LEU A 84 -11.26 -13.24 2.33
C LEU A 84 -10.78 -12.40 1.15
N TRP A 85 -10.20 -13.05 0.14
CA TRP A 85 -9.84 -12.38 -1.11
C TRP A 85 -9.84 -13.35 -2.27
N GLN A 86 -10.59 -13.05 -3.33
CA GLN A 86 -10.63 -13.83 -4.58
C GLN A 86 -10.81 -15.36 -4.41
N GLY A 87 -11.59 -15.78 -3.42
CA GLY A 87 -11.87 -17.20 -3.15
C GLY A 87 -10.87 -17.89 -2.21
N GLU A 88 -9.83 -17.18 -1.76
CA GLU A 88 -8.92 -17.64 -0.72
C GLU A 88 -9.28 -17.01 0.63
N SER A 89 -8.94 -17.71 1.71
CA SER A 89 -9.18 -17.27 3.10
C SER A 89 -7.95 -17.51 3.96
N VAL A 90 -7.71 -16.60 4.92
CA VAL A 90 -6.78 -16.80 6.02
C VAL A 90 -7.43 -16.39 7.32
N ALA A 91 -7.32 -17.25 8.34
CA ALA A 91 -7.76 -16.95 9.69
C ALA A 91 -6.88 -15.87 10.34
N ILE A 92 -7.51 -14.78 10.80
CA ILE A 92 -6.85 -13.65 11.45
C ILE A 92 -6.09 -14.10 12.69
N GLU A 93 -6.63 -15.02 13.48
CA GLU A 93 -6.02 -15.48 14.73
C GLU A 93 -4.57 -15.94 14.54
N SER A 94 -4.30 -16.72 13.49
CA SER A 94 -2.99 -17.36 13.24
C SER A 94 -2.11 -16.64 12.21
N PHE A 95 -2.59 -15.53 11.66
CA PHE A 95 -1.89 -14.83 10.58
C PHE A 95 -0.76 -13.92 11.07
N ASP A 96 0.47 -14.14 10.61
CA ASP A 96 1.68 -13.42 11.03
C ASP A 96 2.42 -12.74 9.87
N PHE A 97 1.80 -12.65 8.69
CA PHE A 97 2.36 -12.09 7.45
C PHE A 97 3.64 -12.78 6.95
N ARG A 98 4.05 -13.92 7.50
CA ARG A 98 5.17 -14.71 6.98
C ARG A 98 4.70 -15.60 5.82
N PRO A 99 5.63 -16.09 4.98
CA PRO A 99 5.28 -16.94 3.83
C PRO A 99 4.42 -18.15 4.25
N ARG A 100 3.35 -18.40 3.50
CA ARG A 100 2.40 -19.51 3.67
C ARG A 100 2.00 -20.09 2.31
N GLU A 101 1.31 -21.22 2.34
CA GLU A 101 0.65 -21.84 1.18
C GLU A 101 -0.63 -21.07 0.78
N ILE A 102 -0.45 -19.82 0.33
CA ILE A 102 -1.48 -19.00 -0.32
C ILE A 102 -0.97 -18.51 -1.66
N SER A 103 -1.86 -18.07 -2.55
CA SER A 103 -1.42 -17.52 -3.82
C SER A 103 -0.53 -16.30 -3.63
N PRO A 104 0.45 -16.07 -4.53
CA PRO A 104 1.28 -14.87 -4.48
C PRO A 104 0.45 -13.58 -4.56
N ALA A 105 -0.66 -13.61 -5.29
CA ALA A 105 -1.56 -12.46 -5.44
C ALA A 105 -2.29 -12.13 -4.12
N PHE A 106 -2.74 -13.16 -3.38
CA PHE A 106 -3.35 -12.96 -2.08
C PHE A 106 -2.32 -12.47 -1.05
N ASN A 107 -1.11 -13.03 -1.07
CA ASN A 107 -0.02 -12.51 -0.24
C ASN A 107 0.28 -11.04 -0.54
N ASP A 108 0.35 -10.63 -1.81
CA ASP A 108 0.54 -9.23 -2.20
C ASP A 108 -0.62 -8.34 -1.72
N HIS A 109 -1.86 -8.82 -1.79
CA HIS A 109 -3.02 -8.12 -1.22
C HIS A 109 -2.87 -7.90 0.30
N LEU A 110 -2.50 -8.94 1.05
CA LEU A 110 -2.27 -8.88 2.50
C LEU A 110 -1.13 -7.91 2.85
N GLN A 111 0.02 -8.06 2.18
CA GLN A 111 1.21 -7.22 2.40
C GLN A 111 0.96 -5.75 2.03
N SER A 112 0.10 -5.48 1.05
CA SER A 112 -0.21 -4.11 0.61
C SER A 112 -1.14 -3.32 1.54
N PHE A 113 -1.78 -4.00 2.52
CA PHE A 113 -2.83 -3.43 3.37
C PHE A 113 -4.11 -2.98 2.64
N ALA A 114 -4.33 -3.45 1.41
CA ALA A 114 -5.55 -3.12 0.66
C ALA A 114 -6.85 -3.54 1.37
N TRP A 115 -6.79 -4.57 2.21
CA TRP A 115 -7.90 -5.02 3.06
C TRP A 115 -8.38 -3.95 4.08
N LEU A 116 -7.58 -2.91 4.39
CA LEU A 116 -8.03 -1.82 5.26
C LEU A 116 -9.26 -1.09 4.70
N ARG A 117 -9.36 -1.01 3.37
CA ARG A 117 -10.51 -0.42 2.69
C ARG A 117 -11.78 -1.20 2.99
N ASP A 118 -11.75 -2.50 2.78
CA ASP A 118 -12.88 -3.39 3.02
C ASP A 118 -13.25 -3.42 4.52
N LEU A 119 -12.24 -3.50 5.39
CA LEU A 119 -12.43 -3.44 6.84
C LEU A 119 -13.10 -2.12 7.27
N SER A 120 -12.71 -0.99 6.68
CA SER A 120 -13.32 0.32 6.99
C SER A 120 -14.80 0.39 6.59
N ALA A 121 -15.21 -0.35 5.56
CA ALA A 121 -16.60 -0.46 5.13
C ALA A 121 -17.40 -1.49 5.96
N GLY A 122 -16.73 -2.40 6.68
CA GLY A 122 -17.37 -3.49 7.43
C GLY A 122 -18.17 -3.05 8.66
N GLY A 123 -17.93 -1.85 9.20
CA GLY A 123 -18.73 -1.33 10.31
C GLY A 123 -18.12 -0.14 11.04
N PRO A 124 -18.72 0.25 12.18
CA PRO A 124 -18.25 1.37 12.99
C PRO A 124 -16.80 1.18 13.42
N ARG A 125 -16.04 2.28 13.40
CA ARG A 125 -14.62 2.34 13.77
C ARG A 125 -14.30 1.55 15.04
N GLN A 126 -15.12 1.66 16.08
CA GLN A 126 -14.90 1.00 17.38
C GLN A 126 -14.83 -0.53 17.27
N ARG A 127 -15.53 -1.12 16.29
CA ARG A 127 -15.50 -2.58 16.05
C ARG A 127 -14.35 -2.99 15.14
N VAL A 128 -14.04 -2.20 14.13
CA VAL A 128 -13.07 -2.58 13.08
C VAL A 128 -11.63 -2.19 13.41
N ALA A 129 -11.41 -1.13 14.19
CA ALA A 129 -10.08 -0.64 14.55
C ALA A 129 -9.22 -1.68 15.30
N PRO A 130 -9.74 -2.45 16.29
CA PRO A 130 -8.95 -3.46 16.98
C PRO A 130 -8.33 -4.52 16.03
N ILE A 131 -9.06 -4.91 14.98
CA ILE A 131 -8.56 -5.86 13.97
C ILE A 131 -7.45 -5.22 13.13
N ALA A 132 -7.67 -3.98 12.69
CA ALA A 132 -6.68 -3.22 11.92
C ALA A 132 -5.38 -3.06 12.73
N GLU A 133 -5.48 -2.69 14.00
CA GLU A 133 -4.34 -2.52 14.89
C GLU A 133 -3.61 -3.83 15.16
N LEU A 134 -4.34 -4.92 15.42
CA LEU A 134 -3.76 -6.25 15.64
C LEU A 134 -2.90 -6.67 14.44
N LEU A 135 -3.48 -6.63 13.24
CA LEU A 135 -2.79 -7.02 12.00
C LEU A 135 -1.61 -6.08 11.71
N THR A 136 -1.77 -4.78 11.92
CA THR A 136 -0.68 -3.80 11.74
C THR A 136 0.47 -4.06 12.69
N ARG A 137 0.21 -4.33 13.97
CA ARG A 137 1.24 -4.68 14.96
C ARG A 137 2.03 -5.91 14.53
N ARG A 138 1.33 -6.97 14.11
CA ARG A 138 1.98 -8.20 13.63
C ARG A 138 2.89 -7.95 12.44
N TRP A 139 2.44 -7.13 11.48
CA TRP A 139 3.28 -6.75 10.35
C TRP A 139 4.51 -5.94 10.78
N ILE A 140 4.34 -4.98 11.68
CA ILE A 140 5.44 -4.17 12.23
C ILE A 140 6.44 -5.04 13.00
N ASP A 141 5.97 -6.01 13.77
CA ASP A 141 6.82 -6.95 14.50
C ASP A 141 7.59 -7.86 13.55
N ALA A 142 6.97 -8.29 12.45
CA ALA A 142 7.60 -9.13 11.44
C ALA A 142 8.60 -8.36 10.54
N PHE A 143 8.26 -7.14 10.12
CA PHE A 143 8.96 -6.43 9.03
C PHE A 143 9.33 -4.97 9.31
N GLY A 144 8.86 -4.39 10.42
CA GLY A 144 9.11 -2.98 10.76
C GLY A 144 10.55 -2.67 11.20
N LYS A 145 11.24 -3.66 11.79
CA LYS A 145 12.63 -3.51 12.27
C LYS A 145 13.67 -3.84 11.20
N HIS A 146 13.36 -4.73 10.26
CA HIS A 146 14.30 -5.27 9.29
C HIS A 146 13.72 -5.19 7.88
N VAL A 147 14.50 -4.65 6.95
CA VAL A 147 14.09 -4.56 5.54
C VAL A 147 14.19 -5.96 4.94
N HIS A 148 13.05 -6.62 4.80
CA HIS A 148 12.89 -7.91 4.13
C HIS A 148 12.52 -7.70 2.66
N GLU A 149 13.29 -8.24 1.72
CA GLU A 149 13.18 -7.99 0.27
C GLU A 149 11.76 -8.19 -0.28
N ALA A 150 11.09 -9.28 0.11
CA ALA A 150 9.73 -9.57 -0.36
C ALA A 150 8.66 -8.62 0.24
N ALA A 151 8.79 -8.23 1.51
CA ALA A 151 7.80 -7.40 2.19
C ALA A 151 7.94 -5.92 1.81
N TRP A 152 9.17 -5.46 1.54
CA TRP A 152 9.52 -4.07 1.19
C TRP A 152 9.64 -3.84 -0.31
N ARG A 153 9.03 -4.69 -1.14
CA ARG A 153 8.91 -4.44 -2.58
C ARG A 153 8.31 -3.05 -2.84
N PRO A 154 8.88 -2.24 -3.76
CA PRO A 154 8.43 -0.86 -3.99
C PRO A 154 6.95 -0.73 -4.36
N ASP A 155 6.40 -1.69 -5.11
CA ASP A 155 4.99 -1.68 -5.50
C ASP A 155 4.03 -1.93 -4.32
N LEU A 156 4.43 -2.77 -3.38
CA LEU A 156 3.68 -3.00 -2.13
C LEU A 156 3.81 -1.82 -1.18
N TRP A 157 4.99 -1.21 -1.11
CA TRP A 157 5.23 -0.04 -0.27
C TRP A 157 4.42 1.18 -0.74
N GLY A 158 4.38 1.46 -2.04
CA GLY A 158 3.54 2.52 -2.59
C GLY A 158 2.06 2.33 -2.26
N ARG A 159 1.55 1.09 -2.36
CA ARG A 159 0.18 0.77 -1.93
C ARG A 159 -0.02 0.97 -0.42
N ARG A 160 0.95 0.58 0.41
CA ARG A 160 0.86 0.81 1.86
C ARG A 160 0.80 2.29 2.21
N ILE A 161 1.54 3.16 1.55
CA ILE A 161 1.43 4.62 1.78
C ILE A 161 -0.01 5.08 1.54
N LEU A 162 -0.62 4.65 0.44
CA LEU A 162 -2.01 4.98 0.11
C LEU A 162 -2.96 4.47 1.20
N PHE A 163 -2.93 3.17 1.51
CA PHE A 163 -3.89 2.58 2.45
C PHE A 163 -3.65 3.01 3.90
N TRP A 164 -2.40 3.14 4.33
CA TRP A 164 -2.07 3.67 5.65
C TRP A 164 -2.39 5.15 5.76
N GLY A 165 -2.29 5.92 4.67
CA GLY A 165 -2.70 7.32 4.60
C GLY A 165 -4.21 7.46 4.75
N CYS A 166 -4.97 6.82 3.86
CA CYS A 166 -6.44 6.92 3.84
C CYS A 166 -7.13 6.30 5.06
N HIS A 167 -6.56 5.22 5.61
CA HIS A 167 -7.09 4.52 6.77
C HIS A 167 -6.24 4.73 8.03
N ALA A 168 -5.43 5.79 8.07
CA ALA A 168 -4.63 6.17 9.24
C ALA A 168 -5.43 6.15 10.54
N PRO A 169 -6.70 6.61 10.60
CA PRO A 169 -7.47 6.55 11.82
C PRO A 169 -7.55 5.13 12.38
N LEU A 170 -7.69 4.08 11.55
CA LEU A 170 -7.86 2.70 12.02
C LEU A 170 -6.59 2.14 12.66
N ILE A 171 -5.41 2.54 12.19
CA ILE A 171 -4.13 1.95 12.59
C ILE A 171 -3.28 2.87 13.47
N MET A 172 -3.63 4.16 13.58
CA MET A 172 -2.90 5.16 14.36
C MET A 172 -3.68 5.59 15.62
N SER A 173 -4.54 4.74 16.19
CA SER A 173 -5.29 5.15 17.38
C SER A 173 -4.36 5.29 18.61
N SER A 174 -3.47 4.31 18.83
CA SER A 174 -2.57 4.26 19.98
C SER A 174 -1.24 4.98 19.70
N GLY A 175 -0.62 5.57 20.73
CA GLY A 175 0.60 6.37 20.59
C GLY A 175 1.84 5.56 20.15
N ASP A 176 1.97 4.34 20.67
CA ASP A 176 3.03 3.39 20.35
C ASP A 176 2.94 2.90 18.90
N LEU A 177 1.76 2.43 18.47
CA LEU A 177 1.53 1.94 17.11
C LEU A 177 1.66 3.06 16.08
N ARG A 178 1.10 4.24 16.36
CA ARG A 178 1.29 5.44 15.52
C ARG A 178 2.77 5.71 15.27
N THR A 179 3.58 5.71 16.31
CA THR A 179 5.02 5.96 16.20
C THR A 179 5.69 4.87 15.34
N ALA A 180 5.32 3.61 15.55
CA ALA A 180 5.89 2.49 14.80
C ALA A 180 5.51 2.52 13.30
N VAL A 181 4.24 2.80 12.98
CA VAL A 181 3.74 2.94 11.61
C VAL A 181 4.45 4.11 10.90
N LEU A 182 4.55 5.28 11.54
CA LEU A 182 5.24 6.43 10.96
C LEU A 182 6.73 6.17 10.74
N ASN A 183 7.40 5.47 11.68
CA ASN A 183 8.78 5.05 11.49
C ASN A 183 8.94 4.04 10.33
N ALA A 184 7.95 3.16 10.12
CA ALA A 184 7.95 2.26 8.98
C ALA A 184 7.73 3.01 7.65
N ILE A 185 6.84 4.01 7.60
CA ILE A 185 6.68 4.86 6.40
C ILE A 185 8.01 5.54 6.05
N ASN A 186 8.70 6.13 7.02
CA ASN A 186 9.96 6.83 6.79
C ASN A 186 11.13 5.92 6.37
N ARG A 187 10.99 4.60 6.51
CA ARG A 187 12.06 3.65 6.22
C ARG A 187 12.11 3.21 4.74
N GLY A 188 10.96 3.16 4.07
CA GLY A 188 10.90 2.64 2.69
C GLY A 188 11.25 3.66 1.63
#